data_AF-X1EB77-F1
#
_entry.id   AF-X1EB77-F1
#
_cell.length_a   1.000
_cell.length_b   1.000
_cell.length_c   1.000
_cell.angle_alpha   90.00
_cell.angle_beta   90.00
_cell.angle_gamma   90.00
#
_symmetry.space_group_name_H-M   'P 1'
#
loop_
_entity.id
_entity.type
_entity.pdbx_description
1 polymer ?
#
loop_
_entity_poly.entity_id
_entity_poly.type
_entity_poly.pdbx_seq_one_letter_code
_entity_poly.pdbx_strand_id
1 'polypeptide(L)' 'IKGNLTIKKKTNPVSFTATAEISNDLLLLKSDTFKIDRSKWDIKYKSKSFFEDLADKFIYDDMEISIEVEAGK' A
#
# COMPACT_ATOMS: atom_id res chain seq x y z
N ILE A 1 8.70 -9.93 -1.63
CA ILE A 1 8.24 -9.87 -0.22
C ILE A 1 6.73 -10.11 -0.19
N LYS A 2 6.24 -10.95 0.73
CA LYS A 2 4.81 -11.20 0.97
C LYS A 2 4.50 -10.91 2.43
N GLY A 3 3.36 -10.30 2.71
CA GLY A 3 2.98 -9.95 4.08
C GLY A 3 1.52 -9.57 4.21
N ASN A 4 1.07 -9.38 5.44
CA ASN A 4 -0.28 -8.94 5.75
C ASN A 4 -0.28 -7.44 6.05
N LEU A 5 -1.02 -6.67 5.25
CA LEU A 5 -1.18 -5.23 5.46
C LEU A 5 -2.49 -4.98 6.21
N THR A 6 -2.38 -4.34 7.37
CA THR A 6 -3.54 -3.96 8.19
C THR A 6 -3.80 -2.46 8.10
N ILE A 7 -4.99 -2.09 7.62
CA ILE A 7 -5.47 -0.70 7.57
C ILE A 7 -6.87 -0.68 8.16
N LYS A 8 -7.17 0.26 9.07
CA LYS A 8 -8.47 0.37 9.76
C LYS A 8 -9.00 -0.96 10.33
N LYS A 9 -8.12 -1.78 10.94
CA LYS A 9 -8.45 -3.11 11.52
C LYS A 9 -8.87 -4.18 10.51
N LYS A 10 -8.77 -3.92 9.20
CA LYS A 10 -8.89 -4.94 8.15
C LYS A 10 -7.51 -5.37 7.73
N THR A 11 -7.31 -6.68 7.57
CA THR A 11 -6.02 -7.26 7.21
C THR A 11 -6.18 -8.00 5.90
N ASN A 12 -5.39 -7.65 4.89
CA ASN A 12 -5.36 -8.35 3.61
C ASN A 12 -3.91 -8.66 3.22
N PRO A 13 -3.67 -9.78 2.53
CA PRO A 13 -2.34 -10.13 2.05
C PRO A 13 -1.93 -9.18 0.91
N VAL A 14 -0.66 -8.77 0.92
CA VAL A 14 0.00 -7.99 -0.13
C VAL A 14 1.32 -8.64 -0.52
N SER A 15 1.76 -8.40 -1.75
CA SER A 15 3.03 -8.88 -2.27
C SER A 15 3.67 -7.78 -3.11
N PHE A 16 4.94 -7.52 -2.86
CA PHE A 16 5.71 -6.48 -3.55
C PHE A 16 7.19 -6.88 -3.64
N THR A 17 7.90 -6.30 -4.59
CA THR A 17 9.35 -6.42 -4.76
C THR A 17 10.05 -5.27 -4.03
N ALA A 18 11.24 -5.55 -3.51
CA ALA A 18 12.06 -4.54 -2.85
C ALA A 18 13.55 -4.89 -3.00
N THR A 19 14.36 -3.84 -3.02
CA THR A 19 15.82 -3.89 -3.01
C THR A 19 16.31 -3.57 -1.61
N ALA A 20 17.32 -4.28 -1.14
CA ALA A 20 17.96 -4.06 0.15
C ALA A 20 19.44 -3.73 -0.06
N GLU A 21 19.90 -2.65 0.56
CA GLU A 21 21.28 -2.18 0.54
C GLU A 21 21.79 -2.09 1.97
N ILE A 22 23.02 -2.55 2.21
CA ILE A 22 23.69 -2.46 3.52
C ILE A 22 24.93 -1.60 3.37
N SER A 23 25.04 -0.56 4.19
CA SER A 23 26.22 0.32 4.24
C SER A 23 26.44 0.79 5.67
N ASN A 24 27.67 0.65 6.19
CA ASN A 24 28.06 1.13 7.52
C ASN A 24 27.07 0.74 8.65
N ASP A 25 26.67 -0.53 8.72
CA ASP A 25 25.67 -1.07 9.67
C ASP A 25 24.24 -0.50 9.55
N LEU A 26 23.95 0.27 8.49
CA LEU A 26 22.61 0.69 8.10
C LEU A 26 22.08 -0.21 6.99
N LEU A 27 20.89 -0.77 7.20
CA LEU A 27 20.09 -1.45 6.19
C LEU A 27 19.07 -0.46 5.63
N LEU A 28 19.12 -0.24 4.32
CA LEU A 28 18.12 0.50 3.56
C LEU A 28 17.31 -0.48 2.70
N LEU A 29 16.00 -0.50 2.88
CA LEU A 29 15.08 -1.28 2.06
C LEU A 29 14.16 -0.34 1.29
N LYS A 30 14.13 -0.47 -0.04
CA LYS A 30 13.27 0.30 -0.94
C LYS A 30 12.40 -0.64 -1.77
N SER A 31 11.09 -0.49 -1.70
CA SER A 31 10.17 -1.20 -2.58
C SER A 31 10.03 -0.50 -3.93
N ASP A 32 9.72 -1.28 -4.97
CA ASP A 32 9.11 -0.70 -6.16
C ASP A 32 7.74 -0.12 -5.80
N THR A 33 7.23 0.80 -6.62
CA THR A 33 5.84 1.24 -6.50
C THR A 33 4.91 0.08 -6.84
N PHE A 34 4.02 -0.28 -5.92
CA PHE A 34 3.02 -1.32 -6.14
C PHE A 34 1.62 -0.79 -5.88
N LYS A 35 0.63 -1.42 -6.53
CA LYS A 35 -0.78 -1.05 -6.42
C LYS A 35 -1.51 -1.93 -5.43
N ILE A 36 -2.39 -1.32 -4.64
CA ILE A 36 -3.38 -2.01 -3.82
C ILE A 36 -4.78 -1.49 -4.14
N ASP A 37 -5.78 -2.33 -3.92
CA ASP A 37 -7.19 -1.93 -3.97
C ASP A 37 -7.67 -1.54 -2.56
N ARG A 38 -7.86 -0.25 -2.33
CA ARG A 38 -8.23 0.32 -1.02
C ARG A 38 -9.60 -0.12 -0.53
N SER A 39 -10.48 -0.59 -1.43
CA SER A 39 -11.82 -1.05 -1.07
C SER A 39 -11.77 -2.30 -0.17
N LYS A 40 -10.71 -3.12 -0.30
CA LYS A 40 -10.45 -4.31 0.54
C LYS A 40 -10.25 -3.98 2.01
N TRP A 41 -9.91 -2.72 2.34
CA TRP A 41 -9.77 -2.22 3.70
C TRP A 41 -10.95 -1.35 4.14
N ASP A 42 -12.07 -1.43 3.43
CA ASP A 42 -13.31 -0.70 3.74
C ASP A 42 -13.09 0.83 3.74
N ILE A 43 -12.24 1.32 2.83
CA ILE A 43 -12.04 2.74 2.58
C ILE A 43 -13.06 3.18 1.54
N LYS A 44 -14.20 3.71 2.02
CA LYS A 44 -15.35 4.04 1.17
C LYS A 44 -15.33 5.43 0.56
N TYR A 45 -14.51 6.34 1.08
CA TYR A 45 -14.56 7.75 0.69
C TYR A 45 -14.42 7.90 -0.83
N LYS A 46 -15.45 8.48 -1.47
CA LYS A 46 -15.52 8.71 -2.91
C LYS A 46 -15.20 7.48 -3.78
N SER A 47 -15.43 6.27 -3.29
CA SER A 47 -15.14 5.03 -4.03
C SER A 47 -16.33 4.60 -4.89
N LYS A 48 -16.06 4.25 -6.15
CA LYS A 48 -17.08 3.69 -7.05
C LYS A 48 -17.50 2.27 -6.66
N SER A 49 -16.64 1.51 -5.98
CA SER A 49 -17.01 0.19 -5.46
C SER A 49 -18.09 0.23 -4.38
N PHE A 50 -18.35 1.39 -3.75
CA PHE A 50 -19.38 1.53 -2.70
C PHE A 50 -20.55 2.45 -3.08
N PHE A 51 -20.36 3.36 -4.04
CA PHE A 51 -21.37 4.35 -4.41
C PHE A 51 -21.39 4.55 -5.94
N GLU A 52 -22.57 4.43 -6.55
CA GLU A 52 -22.75 4.59 -8.00
C GLU A 52 -22.85 6.07 -8.42
N ASP A 53 -23.47 6.92 -7.60
CA ASP A 53 -23.78 8.32 -7.91
C ASP A 53 -22.69 9.32 -7.49
N LEU A 54 -21.46 9.08 -7.92
CA LEU A 54 -20.33 9.99 -7.65
C LEU A 54 -19.96 10.88 -8.84
N ALA A 55 -20.59 10.65 -10.01
CA ALA A 55 -20.27 11.31 -11.27
C ALA A 55 -18.74 11.37 -11.51
N ASP A 56 -18.18 12.58 -11.60
CA ASP A 56 -16.78 12.92 -11.79
C ASP A 56 -16.00 13.14 -10.47
N LYS A 57 -16.67 13.11 -9.32
CA LYS A 57 -16.06 13.38 -8.00
C LYS A 57 -15.50 12.15 -7.31
N PHE A 58 -15.40 11.02 -8.00
CA PHE A 58 -14.89 9.77 -7.44
C PHE A 58 -13.36 9.74 -7.36
N ILE A 59 -12.85 8.83 -6.54
CA ILE A 59 -11.44 8.51 -6.39
C ILE A 59 -11.29 7.03 -6.71
N TYR A 60 -10.36 6.69 -7.60
CA TYR A 60 -10.05 5.29 -7.94
C TYR A 60 -9.72 4.47 -6.68
N ASP A 61 -10.11 3.19 -6.71
CA ASP A 61 -9.82 2.28 -5.60
C ASP A 61 -8.37 1.78 -5.63
N ASP A 62 -7.75 1.79 -6.80
CA ASP A 62 -6.32 1.54 -6.97
C ASP A 62 -5.50 2.68 -6.37
N MET A 63 -4.69 2.35 -5.35
CA MET A 63 -3.72 3.22 -4.72
C MET A 63 -2.31 2.71 -4.97
N GLU A 64 -1.41 3.60 -5.37
CA GLU A 64 0.02 3.34 -5.49
C GLU A 64 0.71 3.58 -4.15
N ILE A 65 1.58 2.65 -3.76
CA ILE A 65 2.35 2.68 -2.52
C ILE A 65 3.81 2.37 -2.85
N SER A 66 4.72 3.11 -2.24
CA SER A 66 6.14 2.77 -2.12
C SER A 66 6.53 2.74 -0.65
N ILE A 67 7.51 1.90 -0.30
CA ILE A 67 7.99 1.70 1.06
C ILE A 67 9.50 1.93 1.06
N GLU A 68 9.95 2.79 1.98
CA GLU A 68 11.36 2.97 2.29
C GLU A 68 11.54 2.77 3.80
N VAL A 69 12.46 1.88 4.17
CA VAL A 69 12.77 1.55 5.58
C VAL A 69 14.26 1.63 5.77
N GLU A 70 14.67 2.39 6.78
CA GLU A 70 16.05 2.41 7.27
C GLU A 70 16.09 1.74 8.64
N ALA A 71 17.04 0.84 8.84
CA ALA A 71 17.28 0.17 10.11
C ALA A 71 18.77 0.17 10.43
N GLY A 72 19.12 0.70 11.61
CA GLY A 72 20.47 0.62 12.18
C GLY A 72 20.51 -0.31 13.39
N LYS A 73 21.73 -0.61 13.84
CA LYS A 73 21.99 -1.44 15.01
C LYS A 73 21.84 -0.67 16.33
#